data_AF-A0A816HTW9-F1
#
_entry.id   AF-A0A816HTW9-F1
#
_cell.length_a   1.000
_cell.length_b   1.000
_cell.length_c   1.000
_cell.angle_alpha   90.00
_cell.angle_beta   90.00
_cell.angle_gamma   90.00
#
_symmetry.space_group_name_H-M   'P 1'
#
loop_
_entity.id
_entity.type
_entity.pdbx_description
1 polymer ?
#
loop_
_entity_poly.entity_id
_entity_poly.type
_entity_poly.pdbx_seq_one_letter_code
_entity_poly.pdbx_strand_id
1 'polypeptide(L)'
;LNLKINSKPSNGTCSIDQINGTIETLFQIKCFNWQIEENIKDYSLFYWSKDPTKQTIVAFSPISNFTVRLPSGNLHLLVQIRDLMNSIAEFNISSTISVTSKETKDFFVELRENHDQNSIGQIISSISQQLNQ
;
A
#
# COMPACT_ATOMS: atom_id res chain seq x y z
N LEU A 1 -38.63 -18.87 4.28
CA LEU A 1 -38.01 -17.95 3.30
C LEU A 1 -37.10 -16.99 4.08
N ASN A 2 -35.78 -17.14 3.99
CA ASN A 2 -34.84 -16.21 4.64
C ASN A 2 -34.42 -15.15 3.63
N LEU A 3 -35.17 -14.04 3.59
CA LEU A 3 -34.80 -12.87 2.81
C LEU A 3 -33.63 -12.17 3.50
N LYS A 4 -32.40 -12.43 3.04
CA LYS A 4 -31.21 -11.69 3.47
C LYS A 4 -31.21 -10.34 2.76
N ILE A 5 -31.75 -9.32 3.41
CA ILE A 5 -31.73 -7.94 2.90
C ILE A 5 -30.33 -7.38 3.17
N ASN A 6 -29.64 -6.96 2.11
CA ASN A 6 -28.39 -6.20 2.13
C ASN A 6 -27.18 -6.90 2.80
N SER A 7 -26.83 -8.10 2.35
CA SER A 7 -25.58 -8.73 2.77
C SER A 7 -24.36 -8.02 2.21
N LYS A 8 -23.38 -7.70 3.06
CA LYS A 8 -22.09 -7.15 2.66
C LYS A 8 -21.41 -7.96 1.54
N PRO A 9 -20.56 -7.33 0.71
CA PRO A 9 -19.71 -8.05 -0.23
C PRO A 9 -18.97 -9.20 0.48
N SER A 10 -18.93 -10.37 -0.16
CA SER A 10 -18.28 -11.56 0.40
C SER A 10 -17.66 -12.43 -0.69
N ASN A 11 -16.82 -13.38 -0.25
CA ASN A 11 -16.09 -14.34 -1.07
C ASN A 11 -15.08 -13.76 -2.08
N GLY A 12 -14.81 -12.46 -2.02
CA GLY A 12 -13.75 -11.83 -2.80
C GLY A 12 -12.42 -11.78 -2.06
N THR A 13 -11.39 -11.42 -2.82
CA THR A 13 -10.02 -11.24 -2.35
C THR A 13 -9.43 -9.99 -2.99
N CYS A 14 -8.44 -9.40 -2.32
CA CYS A 14 -7.61 -8.35 -2.89
C CYS A 14 -6.13 -8.72 -2.80
N SER A 15 -5.36 -8.39 -3.82
CA SER A 15 -3.91 -8.55 -3.88
C SER A 15 -3.23 -7.22 -4.18
N ILE A 16 -1.94 -7.16 -3.86
CA ILE A 16 -1.05 -6.04 -4.19
C ILE A 16 0.19 -6.58 -4.85
N ASP A 17 0.55 -5.97 -5.98
CA ASP A 17 1.77 -6.27 -6.72
C ASP A 17 2.56 -4.98 -6.89
N GLN A 18 3.87 -5.02 -6.67
CA GLN A 18 4.73 -3.89 -7.04
C GLN A 18 4.80 -3.81 -8.57
N ILE A 19 4.60 -2.62 -9.14
CA ILE A 19 4.75 -2.43 -10.58
C ILE A 19 6.23 -2.25 -10.88
N ASN A 20 6.81 -3.24 -11.56
CA ASN A 20 8.21 -3.18 -12.02
C ASN A 20 8.43 -1.92 -12.86
N GLY A 21 9.25 -0.99 -12.35
CA GLY A 21 9.54 0.30 -12.97
C GLY A 21 10.56 1.11 -12.16
N THR A 22 10.84 2.34 -12.56
CA THR A 22 11.78 3.24 -11.88
C THR A 22 11.25 3.81 -10.56
N ILE A 23 9.97 3.60 -10.23
CA ILE A 23 9.28 4.15 -9.07
C ILE A 23 8.92 3.01 -8.12
N GLU A 24 9.77 2.76 -7.13
CA GLU A 24 9.59 1.65 -6.17
C GLU A 24 8.36 1.80 -5.27
N THR A 25 7.78 2.99 -5.22
CA THR A 25 6.56 3.30 -4.45
C THR A 25 5.26 3.03 -5.22
N LEU A 26 5.32 2.55 -6.46
CA LEU A 26 4.15 2.33 -7.32
C LEU A 26 3.65 0.87 -7.21
N PHE A 27 2.39 0.71 -6.83
CA PHE A 27 1.77 -0.59 -6.62
C PHE A 27 0.44 -0.72 -7.36
N GLN A 28 0.16 -1.92 -7.86
CA GLN A 28 -1.11 -2.31 -8.43
C GLN A 28 -1.93 -3.05 -7.40
N ILE A 29 -3.14 -2.57 -7.12
CA ILE A 29 -4.14 -3.26 -6.32
C ILE A 29 -5.12 -3.95 -7.25
N LYS A 30 -5.42 -5.21 -6.97
CA LYS A 30 -6.43 -6.01 -7.71
C LYS A 30 -7.39 -6.65 -6.73
N CYS A 31 -8.67 -6.36 -6.86
CA CYS A 31 -9.72 -7.02 -6.11
C CYS A 31 -10.61 -7.83 -7.07
N PHE A 32 -10.96 -9.07 -6.71
CA PHE A 32 -11.69 -9.98 -7.57
C PHE A 32 -12.44 -11.05 -6.77
N ASN A 33 -13.32 -11.79 -7.45
CA ASN A 33 -14.22 -12.81 -6.94
C ASN A 33 -15.26 -12.33 -5.92
N TRP A 34 -15.59 -11.03 -5.91
CA TRP A 34 -16.69 -10.57 -5.06
C TRP A 34 -18.00 -11.15 -5.62
N GLN A 35 -18.78 -11.85 -4.78
CA GLN A 35 -19.97 -12.59 -5.21
C GLN A 35 -21.02 -11.76 -5.99
N ILE A 36 -20.89 -10.44 -5.97
CA ILE A 36 -21.69 -9.52 -6.76
C ILE A 36 -20.80 -8.39 -7.29
N GLU A 37 -19.78 -8.74 -8.07
CA GLU A 37 -18.85 -7.77 -8.68
C GLU A 37 -19.58 -6.63 -9.41
N GLU A 38 -20.67 -6.93 -10.12
CA GLU A 38 -21.49 -5.93 -10.82
C GLU A 38 -22.23 -4.97 -9.87
N ASN A 39 -22.33 -5.29 -8.58
CA ASN A 39 -22.93 -4.43 -7.56
C ASN A 39 -21.88 -3.76 -6.66
N ILE A 40 -20.59 -3.84 -7.01
CA ILE A 40 -19.57 -3.06 -6.30
C ILE A 40 -19.58 -1.62 -6.81
N LYS A 41 -19.72 -0.69 -5.88
CA LYS A 41 -19.72 0.74 -6.14
C LYS A 41 -18.29 1.29 -6.21
N ASP A 42 -17.45 0.89 -5.26
CA ASP A 42 -16.09 1.38 -5.14
C ASP A 42 -15.22 0.58 -4.18
N TYR A 43 -13.92 0.86 -4.29
CA TYR A 43 -12.83 0.34 -3.49
C TYR A 43 -12.08 1.53 -2.87
N SER A 44 -11.93 1.53 -1.55
CA SER A 44 -11.14 2.52 -0.81
C SER A 44 -9.95 1.84 -0.16
N LEU A 45 -8.74 2.31 -0.46
CA LEU A 45 -7.51 1.79 0.12
C LEU A 45 -7.08 2.65 1.31
N PHE A 46 -6.87 2.00 2.44
CA PHE A 46 -6.36 2.59 3.67
C PHE A 46 -5.01 1.99 4.02
N TYR A 47 -4.21 2.77 4.74
CA TYR A 47 -2.99 2.29 5.37
C TYR A 47 -2.86 2.79 6.81
N TRP A 48 -2.07 2.06 7.60
CA TRP A 48 -1.50 2.54 8.86
C TRP A 48 -0.10 1.96 9.04
N SER A 49 0.71 2.59 9.90
CA SER A 49 2.06 2.10 10.21
C SER A 49 2.12 1.36 11.54
N LYS A 50 1.86 2.05 12.67
CA LYS A 50 1.95 1.44 14.01
C LYS A 50 0.59 1.26 14.70
N ASP A 51 -0.33 2.19 14.46
CA ASP A 51 -1.60 2.28 15.18
C ASP A 51 -2.77 2.04 14.22
N PRO A 52 -3.51 0.92 14.35
CA PRO A 52 -4.63 0.58 13.47
C PRO A 52 -5.84 1.52 13.62
N THR A 53 -5.86 2.39 14.64
CA THR A 53 -6.90 3.41 14.79
C THR A 53 -6.61 4.66 13.95
N LYS A 54 -5.35 4.85 13.54
CA LYS A 54 -4.89 6.00 12.74
C LYS A 54 -4.76 5.63 11.27
N GLN A 55 -5.87 5.16 10.70
CA GLN A 55 -5.93 4.81 9.29
C GLN A 55 -5.97 6.08 8.44
N THR A 56 -5.18 6.09 7.37
CA THR A 56 -5.15 7.17 6.38
C THR A 56 -5.60 6.61 5.04
N ILE A 57 -6.50 7.32 4.38
CA ILE A 57 -6.92 6.97 3.03
C ILE A 57 -5.80 7.28 2.04
N VAL A 58 -5.46 6.30 1.20
CA VAL A 58 -4.47 6.44 0.11
C VAL A 58 -5.19 6.79 -1.18
N ALA A 59 -6.24 6.03 -1.49
CA ALA A 59 -6.86 6.06 -2.79
C ALA A 59 -8.32 5.59 -2.73
N PHE A 60 -9.06 6.01 -3.75
CA PHE A 60 -10.41 5.60 -4.05
C PHE A 60 -10.47 5.21 -5.52
N SER A 61 -11.19 4.13 -5.84
CA SER A 61 -11.38 3.68 -7.23
C SER A 61 -12.75 3.05 -7.43
N PRO A 62 -13.49 3.40 -8.51
CA PRO A 62 -14.71 2.69 -8.90
C PRO A 62 -14.42 1.37 -9.63
N ILE A 63 -13.16 1.14 -10.03
CA ILE A 63 -12.72 -0.09 -10.70
C ILE A 63 -11.86 -0.93 -9.75
N SER A 64 -11.95 -2.25 -9.91
CA SER A 64 -11.31 -3.21 -8.99
C SER A 64 -9.80 -3.38 -9.20
N ASN A 65 -9.26 -2.86 -10.31
CA ASN A 65 -7.85 -2.84 -10.62
C ASN A 65 -7.37 -1.40 -10.76
N PHE A 66 -6.53 -0.94 -9.84
CA PHE A 66 -6.06 0.43 -9.81
C PHE A 66 -4.62 0.53 -9.29
N THR A 67 -3.94 1.60 -9.68
CA THR A 67 -2.55 1.85 -9.31
C THR A 67 -2.46 2.95 -8.27
N VAL A 68 -1.61 2.77 -7.26
CA VAL A 68 -1.42 3.71 -6.15
C VAL A 68 0.06 3.96 -5.89
N ARG A 69 0.37 5.13 -5.31
CA ARG A 69 1.68 5.39 -4.72
C ARG A 69 1.58 5.30 -3.22
N LEU A 70 2.44 4.49 -2.61
CA LEU A 70 2.49 4.31 -1.16
C LEU A 70 3.66 5.11 -0.55
N PRO A 71 3.50 5.64 0.68
CA PRO A 71 4.62 6.24 1.39
C PRO A 71 5.68 5.20 1.72
N SER A 72 6.93 5.64 1.96
CA SER A 72 7.97 4.76 2.46
C SER A 72 7.68 4.31 3.90
N GLY A 73 8.15 3.12 4.26
CA GLY A 73 8.02 2.54 5.59
C GLY A 73 7.32 1.19 5.60
N ASN A 74 7.08 0.69 6.82
CA ASN A 74 6.32 -0.53 7.05
C ASN A 74 4.84 -0.16 7.19
N LEU A 75 4.04 -0.63 6.24
CA LEU A 75 2.63 -0.30 6.11
C LEU A 75 1.79 -1.56 6.24
N HIS A 76 0.68 -1.42 6.95
CA HIS A 76 -0.44 -2.35 6.88
C HIS A 76 -1.50 -1.77 5.94
N LEU A 77 -2.12 -2.61 5.11
CA LEU A 77 -3.08 -2.17 4.10
C LEU A 77 -4.44 -2.84 4.28
N LEU A 78 -5.49 -2.04 4.16
CA LEU A 78 -6.87 -2.47 4.21
C LEU A 78 -7.62 -1.90 3.01
N VAL A 79 -8.39 -2.75 2.34
CA VAL A 79 -9.36 -2.31 1.34
C VAL A 79 -10.75 -2.37 1.95
N GLN A 80 -11.48 -1.27 1.83
CA GLN A 80 -12.92 -1.25 2.04
C GLN A 80 -13.60 -1.36 0.68
N ILE A 81 -14.47 -2.36 0.55
CA ILE A 81 -15.25 -2.64 -0.64
C ILE A 81 -16.69 -2.27 -0.32
N ARG A 82 -17.23 -1.32 -1.07
CA ARG A 82 -18.59 -0.80 -0.88
C ARG A 82 -19.49 -1.22 -2.03
N ASP A 83 -20.66 -1.75 -1.72
CA ASP A 83 -21.67 -2.07 -2.74
C ASP A 83 -22.60 -0.88 -3.05
N LEU A 84 -23.48 -1.06 -4.04
CA LEU A 84 -24.48 -0.06 -4.44
C LEU A 84 -25.48 0.30 -3.33
N MET A 85 -25.68 -0.58 -2.35
CA MET A 85 -26.53 -0.37 -1.17
C MET A 85 -25.75 0.21 0.03
N ASN A 86 -24.49 0.61 -0.19
CA ASN A 86 -23.55 1.11 0.81
C ASN A 86 -23.21 0.13 1.94
N SER A 87 -23.39 -1.17 1.73
CA SER A 87 -22.82 -2.18 2.62
C SER A 87 -21.31 -2.26 2.42
N ILE A 88 -20.56 -2.40 3.52
CA ILE A 88 -19.10 -2.35 3.53
C ILE A 88 -18.54 -3.72 3.91
N ALA A 89 -17.60 -4.20 3.12
CA ALA A 89 -16.71 -5.31 3.46
C ALA A 89 -15.28 -4.82 3.56
N GLU A 90 -14.50 -5.45 4.44
CA GLU A 90 -13.13 -5.07 4.73
C GLU A 90 -12.20 -6.24 4.43
N PHE A 91 -11.08 -5.95 3.75
CA PHE A 91 -10.10 -6.96 3.36
C PHE A 91 -8.68 -6.48 3.62
N ASN A 92 -7.93 -7.24 4.43
CA ASN A 92 -6.51 -6.99 4.69
C ASN A 92 -5.67 -7.59 3.56
N ILE A 93 -4.99 -6.77 2.76
CA ILE A 93 -4.24 -7.24 1.57
C ILE A 93 -2.95 -7.98 1.94
N SER A 94 -2.35 -7.65 3.09
CA SER A 94 -1.13 -8.27 3.60
C SER A 94 -0.98 -7.96 5.09
N SER A 95 -0.20 -8.79 5.81
CA SER A 95 0.16 -8.51 7.19
C SER A 95 1.08 -7.30 7.32
N THR A 96 2.02 -7.03 6.41
CA THR A 96 2.89 -5.82 6.38
C THR A 96 3.60 -5.73 5.03
N ILE A 97 3.79 -4.52 4.49
CA ILE A 97 4.55 -4.24 3.28
C ILE A 97 5.62 -3.20 3.61
N SER A 98 6.87 -3.49 3.24
CA SER A 98 7.97 -2.56 3.37
C SER A 98 8.17 -1.81 2.06
N VAL A 99 7.94 -0.50 2.07
CA VAL A 99 8.16 0.38 0.92
C VAL A 99 9.44 1.17 1.17
N THR A 100 10.45 0.98 0.32
CA THR A 100 11.69 1.76 0.36
C THR A 100 11.63 2.80 -0.75
N SER A 101 12.02 4.05 -0.46
CA SER A 101 12.17 5.04 -1.51
C SER A 101 13.45 4.76 -2.30
N LYS A 102 13.41 5.07 -3.59
CA LYS A 102 14.55 4.88 -4.48
C LYS A 102 15.82 5.58 -3.96
N GLU A 103 15.68 6.81 -3.47
CA GLU A 103 16.77 7.58 -2.86
C GLU A 103 17.45 6.81 -1.73
N THR A 104 16.67 6.24 -0.81
CA THR A 104 17.19 5.44 0.29
C THR A 104 17.86 4.16 -0.20
N LYS A 105 17.32 3.51 -1.24
CA LYS A 105 17.90 2.29 -1.79
C LYS A 105 19.20 2.54 -2.52
N ASP A 106 19.24 3.50 -3.44
CA ASP A 106 20.44 3.90 -4.20
C ASP A 106 21.56 4.30 -3.23
N PHE A 107 21.19 4.99 -2.14
CA PHE A 107 22.09 5.34 -1.04
C PHE A 107 22.67 4.12 -0.30
N PHE A 108 21.85 3.13 0.08
CA PHE A 108 22.35 1.90 0.73
C PHE A 108 23.19 1.04 -0.22
N VAL A 109 22.91 1.07 -1.52
CA VAL A 109 23.75 0.43 -2.54
C VAL A 109 25.11 1.13 -2.59
N GLU A 110 25.14 2.47 -2.64
CA GLU A 110 26.39 3.24 -2.64
C GLU A 110 27.24 2.99 -1.40
N LEU A 111 26.62 2.91 -0.21
CA LEU A 111 27.33 2.53 1.03
C LEU A 111 27.90 1.11 0.99
N ARG A 112 27.16 0.17 0.38
CA ARG A 112 27.56 -1.24 0.33
C ARG A 112 28.66 -1.49 -0.70
N GLU A 113 28.65 -0.76 -1.80
CA GLU A 113 29.62 -0.88 -2.89
C GLU A 113 30.88 -0.05 -2.66
N ASN A 114 30.85 0.92 -1.73
CA ASN A 114 32.04 1.67 -1.33
C ASN A 114 32.99 0.84 -0.46
N HIS A 115 34.17 0.55 -1.02
CA HIS A 115 35.28 -0.09 -0.29
C HIS A 115 36.25 0.90 0.36
N ASP A 116 36.09 2.21 0.13
CA ASP A 116 36.93 3.26 0.71
C ASP A 116 36.26 3.89 1.95
N GLN A 117 36.95 3.78 3.10
CA GLN A 117 36.48 4.28 4.39
C GLN A 117 36.32 5.80 4.43
N ASN A 118 37.08 6.55 3.62
CA ASN A 118 36.95 8.00 3.55
C ASN A 118 35.65 8.43 2.86
N SER A 119 35.27 7.72 1.80
CA SER A 119 33.99 7.94 1.10
C SER A 119 32.81 7.62 2.02
N ILE A 120 32.89 6.53 2.80
CA ILE A 120 31.86 6.18 3.80
C ILE A 120 31.70 7.29 4.83
N GLY A 121 32.81 7.87 5.32
CA GLY A 121 32.77 8.98 6.28
C GLY A 121 32.06 10.22 5.73
N GLN A 122 32.31 10.58 4.47
CA GLN A 122 31.62 11.68 3.81
C GLN A 122 30.13 11.40 3.63
N ILE A 123 29.77 10.17 3.23
CA ILE A 123 28.39 9.73 3.07
C ILE A 123 27.64 9.75 4.41
N ILE A 124 28.26 9.32 5.51
CA ILE A 124 27.65 9.40 6.86
C ILE A 124 27.49 10.86 7.32
N SER A 125 28.43 11.74 6.97
CA SER A 125 28.34 13.16 7.32
C SER A 125 27.16 13.85 6.61
N SER A 126 26.90 13.50 5.36
CA SER A 126 25.77 14.06 4.61
C SER A 126 24.43 13.56 5.16
N ILE A 127 24.33 12.30 5.62
CA ILE A 127 23.15 11.79 6.35
C ILE A 127 22.86 12.66 7.59
N SER A 128 23.90 12.87 8.40
CA SER A 128 23.77 13.63 9.65
C SER A 128 23.28 15.06 9.40
N GLN A 129 23.63 15.65 8.26
CA GLN A 129 23.15 16.99 7.89
C GLN A 129 21.69 16.98 7.43
N GLN A 130 21.27 15.98 6.64
CA GLN A 130 19.89 15.89 6.14
C GLN A 130 18.86 15.51 7.24
N LEU A 131 19.25 14.68 8.21
CA LEU A 131 18.36 14.29 9.32
C LEU A 131 18.24 15.35 10.42
N ASN A 132 19.18 16.31 10.47
CA ASN A 132 19.18 17.41 11.43
C ASN A 132 18.52 18.70 10.89
N GLN A 133 17.88 18.64 9.72
CA GLN A 133 17.01 19.70 9.16
C GLN A 133 15.54 19.40 9.45
#